data_AF-A0A7Y8IQG2-F1
#
_entry.id   AF-A0A7Y8IQG2-F1
#
_cell.length_a   1.000
_cell.length_b   1.000
_cell.length_c   1.000
_cell.angle_alpha   90.00
_cell.angle_beta   90.00
_cell.angle_gamma   90.00
#
_symmetry.space_group_name_H-M   'P 1'
#
loop_
_entity.id
_entity.type
_entity.pdbx_description
1 polymer ?
#
loop_
_entity_poly.entity_id
_entity_poly.type
_entity_poly.pdbx_seq_one_letter_code
_entity_poly.pdbx_strand_id
1 'polypeptide(L)' 'VRDWLENSGWNKQPPAPPLPPQVVEGTIARYLEAYRRLTGTSLQLNE' A
#
# COMPACT_ATOMS: atom_id res chain seq x y z
N VAL A 1 -4.49 -1.49 -2.32
CA VAL A 1 -4.43 -2.82 -1.69
C VAL A 1 -5.80 -3.49 -1.70
N ARG A 2 -6.79 -3.01 -0.90
CA ARG A 2 -8.12 -3.63 -0.82
C ARG A 2 -8.75 -3.88 -2.19
N ASP A 3 -8.92 -2.82 -2.99
CA ASP A 3 -9.61 -2.95 -4.28
C ASP A 3 -8.86 -3.89 -5.24
N TRP A 4 -7.53 -4.00 -5.12
CA TRP A 4 -6.76 -5.00 -5.87
C TRP A 4 -7.02 -6.42 -5.37
N LEU A 5 -7.08 -6.64 -4.06
CA LEU A 5 -7.40 -7.94 -3.46
C LEU A 5 -8.84 -8.38 -3.76
N GLU A 6 -9.78 -7.45 -3.85
CA GLU A 6 -11.16 -7.75 -4.26
C GLU A 6 -11.24 -8.18 -5.73
N ASN A 7 -10.42 -7.56 -6.59
CA ASN A 7 -10.36 -7.88 -8.03
C ASN A 7 -9.44 -9.07 -8.38
N SER A 8 -8.60 -9.54 -7.46
CA SER A 8 -7.67 -10.65 -7.71
C SER A 8 -8.34 -12.03 -7.64
N GLY A 9 -9.63 -12.10 -7.29
CA GLY A 9 -10.35 -13.36 -7.08
C GLY A 9 -10.06 -14.01 -5.73
N TRP A 10 -9.39 -13.30 -4.81
CA TRP A 10 -9.07 -13.83 -3.49
C TRP A 10 -10.32 -13.95 -2.61
N ASN A 11 -10.59 -15.17 -2.11
CA ASN A 11 -11.74 -15.47 -1.26
C ASN A 11 -11.59 -15.02 0.21
N LYS A 12 -10.60 -14.15 0.50
CA LYS A 12 -10.26 -13.65 1.85
C LYS A 12 -9.80 -14.73 2.84
N GLN A 13 -9.39 -15.90 2.38
CA GLN A 13 -8.75 -16.92 3.22
C GLN A 13 -7.24 -16.95 3.01
N PRO A 14 -6.43 -17.17 4.06
CA PRO A 14 -4.98 -17.26 3.90
C PRO A 14 -4.58 -18.48 3.04
N PRO A 15 -3.47 -18.38 2.28
CA PRO A 15 -2.64 -17.20 2.09
C PRO A 15 -3.24 -16.21 1.08
N ALA A 16 -2.99 -14.91 1.29
CA ALA A 16 -3.33 -13.89 0.30
C ALA A 16 -2.38 -13.96 -0.91
N PRO A 17 -2.83 -13.58 -2.12
CA PRO A 17 -1.93 -13.48 -3.26
C PRO A 17 -0.90 -12.37 -3.06
N PRO A 18 0.30 -12.50 -3.66
CA PRO A 18 1.32 -11.46 -3.58
C PRO A 18 0.84 -10.17 -4.24
N LEU A 19 1.12 -9.04 -3.60
CA LEU A 19 0.77 -7.73 -4.16
C LEU A 19 1.72 -7.37 -5.32
N PRO A 20 1.20 -6.86 -6.45
CA PRO A 20 2.04 -6.32 -7.51
C PRO A 20 2.80 -5.08 -7.03
N PRO A 21 4.02 -4.84 -7.54
CA PRO A 21 4.84 -3.69 -7.14
C PRO A 21 4.10 -2.35 -7.22
N GLN A 22 3.28 -2.13 -8.25
CA GLN A 22 2.55 -0.88 -8.45
C GLN A 22 1.52 -0.62 -7.34
N VAL A 23 0.91 -1.68 -6.81
CA VAL A 23 -0.05 -1.57 -5.69
C VAL A 23 0.68 -1.20 -4.41
N VAL A 24 1.88 -1.75 -4.20
CA VAL A 24 2.75 -1.45 -3.06
C VAL A 24 3.22 -0.01 -3.14
N GLU A 25 3.85 0.39 -4.24
CA GLU A 25 4.35 1.74 -4.50
C GLU A 25 3.25 2.80 -4.35
N GLY A 26 2.09 2.58 -4.99
CA GLY A 26 0.96 3.51 -4.89
C GLY A 26 0.35 3.58 -3.49
N THR A 27 0.53 2.55 -2.66
CA THR A 27 0.13 2.58 -1.26
C THR A 27 1.14 3.35 -0.42
N ILE A 28 2.44 3.08 -0.61
CA ILE A 28 3.53 3.83 0.05
C ILE A 28 3.40 5.33 -0.23
N ALA A 29 3.24 5.74 -1.49
CA ALA A 29 3.13 7.13 -1.87
C ALA A 29 1.96 7.86 -1.16
N ARG A 30 0.80 7.20 -1.06
CA ARG A 30 -0.37 7.76 -0.35
C ARG A 30 -0.12 7.95 1.14
N TYR A 31 0.54 6.99 1.78
CA TYR A 31 0.87 7.10 3.21
C TYR A 31 1.98 8.11 3.48
N LEU A 32 3.00 8.21 2.63
CA LEU A 32 4.02 9.25 2.74
C LEU A 32 3.42 10.65 2.58
N GLU A 33 2.50 10.84 1.63
CA GLU A 33 1.79 12.11 1.46
C GLU A 33 0.88 12.42 2.66
N ALA A 34 0.15 11.42 3.16
CA ALA A 34 -0.67 11.59 4.36
C ALA A 34 0.20 11.96 5.57
N TYR A 35 1.32 11.26 5.77
CA TYR A 35 2.29 11.58 6.81
C TYR A 35 2.76 13.03 6.71
N ARG A 36 3.24 13.44 5.53
CA ARG A 36 3.70 14.81 5.27
C ARG A 36 2.64 15.86 5.56
N ARG A 37 1.38 15.60 5.21
CA ARG A 37 0.26 16.52 5.51
C ARG A 37 -0.03 16.63 6.99
N LEU A 38 0.09 15.53 7.73
CA LEU A 38 -0.24 15.48 9.15
C LEU A 38 0.89 16.01 10.04
N THR A 39 2.14 15.73 9.70
CA THR A 39 3.31 16.06 10.53
C THR A 39 4.08 17.29 10.03
N GLY A 40 3.87 17.70 8.78
CA GLY A 40 4.68 18.72 8.11
C GLY A 40 6.09 18.26 7.75
N THR A 41 6.44 16.99 7.97
CA THR A 41 7.79 16.43 7.73
C THR A 41 7.74 15.31 6.69
N SER A 42 8.85 15.12 5.96
CA SER A 42 8.98 13.99 5.05
C SER A 42 9.59 12.79 5.77
N LEU A 43 8.98 11.61 5.62
CA LEU A 43 9.53 10.36 6.12
C LEU A 43 10.44 9.74 5.06
N GLN A 44 11.68 9.42 5.43
CA GLN A 44 12.59 8.63 4.60
C GLN A 44 12.44 7.16 4.99
N LEU A 45 12.24 6.30 3.99
CA LEU A 45 12.24 4.85 4.19
C LEU A 45 13.67 4.36 3.99
N ASN A 46 14.18 3.61 4.96
CA ASN A 46 15.47 2.93 4.82
C ASN A 46 15.22 1.54 4.22
N GLU A 47 16.04 1.16 3.25
CA GLU A 47 16.00 -0.18 2.60
C GLU A 47 16.70 -1.26 3.43
#